data_AF-A0A7S1XRI6-F1
#
_entry.id   AF-A0A7S1XRI6-F1
#
_cell.length_a   1.000
_cell.length_b   1.000
_cell.length_c   1.000
_cell.angle_alpha   90.00
_cell.angle_beta   90.00
_cell.angle_gamma   90.00
#
_symmetry.space_group_name_H-M   'P 1'
#
loop_
_entity.id
_entity.type
_entity.pdbx_description
1 polymer ?
#
loop_
_entity_poly.entity_id
_entity_poly.type
_entity_poly.pdbx_seq_one_letter_code
_entity_poly.pdbx_strand_id
1 'polypeptide(L)'
;AGLRESVEKREEELLRKYTDEAHELPFHGEHLPAFQEAKALLQRLEEEARIVKLLESAMDEDELQALIAAVDACEKMDPPFTPALLAEAKEEIENLKAIQKLKEDLRAAINARDRPLLVELLSKAEDLGVDSEETRQAAALNQRIQEEEHAIANLKKAIEDRDLGSLNAFLDKMTELGLDTPEVTEGKALRNRIVAEHKAKQRIQLAAAAQNLSQLESALESAAILELQEEPVYKDGEKVKAKLEAQKACIEALKATTEARVLADIEAALKAAEDAGLTEGKVSAIKQAKEAKAILEAEVAAVAALESATAAKDAE
;
A
#
# COMPACT_ATOMS: atom_id res chain seq x y z
N ALA A 1 -67.72 40.10 38.62
CA ALA A 1 -67.98 38.67 38.34
C ALA A 1 -67.07 38.21 37.21
N GLY A 2 -67.15 38.81 36.02
CA GLY A 2 -66.32 38.44 34.85
C GLY A 2 -64.81 38.33 35.12
N LEU A 3 -64.20 39.32 35.79
CA LEU A 3 -62.75 39.26 36.10
C LEU A 3 -62.33 38.02 36.89
N ARG A 4 -63.10 37.61 37.90
CA ARG A 4 -62.78 36.40 38.70
C ARG A 4 -62.91 35.14 37.86
N GLU A 5 -63.93 35.09 37.01
CA GLU A 5 -64.14 33.97 36.08
C GLU A 5 -62.99 33.88 35.06
N SER A 6 -62.51 35.01 34.52
CA SER A 6 -61.35 35.03 33.62
C SER A 6 -60.03 34.66 34.32
N VAL A 7 -59.87 34.99 35.60
CA VAL A 7 -58.73 34.51 36.41
C VAL A 7 -58.77 32.99 36.56
N GLU A 8 -59.95 32.44 36.87
CA GLU A 8 -60.14 30.99 37.02
C GLU A 8 -59.91 30.24 35.69
N LYS A 9 -60.41 30.78 34.58
CA LYS A 9 -60.25 30.20 33.24
C LYS A 9 -58.93 30.51 32.55
N ARG A 10 -58.11 31.41 33.12
CA ARG A 10 -56.84 31.90 32.52
C ARG A 10 -57.02 32.47 31.11
N GLU A 11 -58.11 33.19 30.86
CA GLU A 11 -58.43 33.78 29.56
C GLU A 11 -57.67 35.10 29.36
N GLU A 12 -56.48 35.04 28.74
CA GLU A 12 -55.56 36.18 28.58
C GLU A 12 -56.23 37.42 27.98
N GLU A 13 -56.98 37.27 26.89
CA GLU A 13 -57.66 38.39 26.21
C GLU A 13 -58.66 39.11 27.11
N LEU A 14 -59.43 38.36 27.91
CA LEU A 14 -60.39 38.93 28.85
C LEU A 14 -59.71 39.53 30.07
N LEU A 15 -58.62 38.92 30.56
CA LEU A 15 -57.81 39.49 31.64
C LEU A 15 -57.21 40.83 31.22
N ARG A 16 -56.64 40.92 30.02
CA ARG A 16 -56.12 42.16 29.44
C ARG A 16 -57.22 43.21 29.30
N LYS A 17 -58.37 42.83 28.71
CA LYS A 17 -59.52 43.73 28.59
C LYS A 17 -60.01 44.26 29.94
N TYR A 18 -60.23 43.39 30.93
CA TYR A 18 -60.74 43.82 32.23
C TYR A 18 -59.71 44.59 33.05
N THR A 19 -58.41 44.32 32.88
CA THR A 19 -57.36 45.10 33.54
C THR A 19 -57.23 46.49 32.91
N ASP A 20 -57.41 46.62 31.59
CA ASP A 20 -57.46 47.91 30.90
C ASP A 20 -58.71 48.72 31.31
N GLU A 21 -59.90 48.09 31.37
CA GLU A 21 -61.14 48.73 31.83
C GLU A 21 -61.08 49.16 33.31
N ALA A 22 -60.29 48.48 34.15
CA ALA A 22 -60.13 48.83 35.56
C ALA A 22 -59.48 50.21 35.78
N HIS A 23 -58.83 50.79 34.77
CA HIS A 23 -58.30 52.16 34.84
C HIS A 23 -59.40 53.21 35.08
N GLU A 24 -60.65 52.92 34.71
CA GLU A 24 -61.81 53.79 34.93
C GLU A 24 -62.33 53.76 36.38
N LEU A 25 -61.88 52.81 37.19
CA LEU A 25 -62.28 52.68 38.60
C LEU A 25 -61.45 53.62 39.50
N PRO A 26 -61.98 54.02 40.68
CA PRO A 26 -61.21 54.74 41.69
C PRO A 26 -59.92 53.99 42.05
N PHE A 27 -58.80 54.70 42.11
CA PHE A 27 -57.47 54.11 42.33
C PHE A 27 -57.10 53.02 41.30
N HIS A 28 -57.62 53.11 40.07
CA HIS A 28 -57.37 52.18 38.96
C HIS A 28 -57.62 50.70 39.29
N GLY A 29 -58.52 50.42 40.24
CA GLY A 29 -58.80 49.07 40.68
C GLY A 29 -57.70 48.41 41.53
N GLU A 30 -56.59 49.07 41.84
CA GLU A 30 -55.44 48.48 42.55
C GLU A 30 -55.76 47.96 43.95
N HIS A 31 -56.79 48.54 44.57
CA HIS A 31 -57.26 48.14 45.90
C HIS A 31 -58.11 46.87 45.89
N LEU A 32 -58.54 46.38 44.71
CA LEU A 32 -59.36 45.19 44.58
C LEU A 32 -58.47 43.94 44.50
N PRO A 33 -58.58 42.96 45.41
CA PRO A 33 -57.76 41.73 45.38
C PRO A 33 -57.85 40.98 44.06
N ALA A 34 -59.05 40.91 43.46
CA ALA A 34 -59.26 40.26 42.17
C ALA A 34 -58.51 40.93 41.01
N PHE A 35 -58.24 42.24 41.09
CA PHE A 35 -57.44 42.95 40.10
C PHE A 35 -55.94 42.66 40.28
N GLN A 36 -55.45 42.58 41.52
CA GLN A 36 -54.06 42.20 41.80
C GLN A 36 -53.76 40.77 41.35
N GLU A 37 -54.68 39.83 41.64
CA GLU A 37 -54.63 38.45 41.17
C GLU A 37 -54.62 38.38 39.63
N ALA A 38 -55.49 39.15 38.97
CA ALA A 38 -55.55 39.21 37.51
C ALA A 38 -54.27 39.78 36.89
N LYS A 39 -53.68 40.84 37.46
CA LYS A 39 -52.42 41.42 36.98
C LYS A 39 -51.25 40.45 37.14
N ALA A 40 -51.16 39.77 38.28
CA ALA A 40 -50.13 38.75 38.52
C ALA A 40 -50.28 37.56 37.57
N LEU A 41 -51.51 37.11 37.33
CA LEU A 41 -51.79 36.04 36.36
C LEU A 41 -51.48 36.48 34.93
N LEU A 42 -51.81 37.71 34.53
CA LEU A 42 -51.51 38.23 33.20
C LEU A 42 -50.00 38.28 32.95
N GLN A 43 -49.22 38.81 33.89
CA GLN A 43 -47.74 38.81 33.79
C GLN A 43 -47.18 37.40 33.67
N ARG A 44 -47.75 36.44 34.41
CA ARG A 44 -47.39 35.03 34.30
C ARG A 44 -47.72 34.46 32.93
N LEU A 45 -48.92 34.70 32.39
CA LEU A 45 -49.33 34.22 31.07
C LEU A 45 -48.44 34.79 29.95
N GLU A 46 -48.09 36.08 30.03
CA GLU A 46 -47.16 36.72 29.10
C GLU A 46 -45.77 36.07 29.15
N GLU A 47 -45.28 35.76 30.35
CA GLU A 47 -43.99 35.06 30.55
C GLU A 47 -44.04 33.61 30.07
N GLU A 48 -45.13 32.88 30.34
CA GLU A 48 -45.35 31.53 29.82
C GLU A 48 -45.34 31.54 28.28
N ALA A 49 -46.08 32.46 27.65
CA ALA A 49 -46.12 32.61 26.20
C ALA A 49 -44.74 32.98 25.61
N ARG A 50 -43.96 33.81 26.31
CA ARG A 50 -42.58 34.14 25.92
C ARG A 50 -41.67 32.92 25.98
N ILE A 51 -41.76 32.11 27.05
CA ILE A 51 -40.95 30.90 27.20
C ILE A 51 -41.32 29.84 26.17
N VAL A 52 -42.62 29.68 25.86
CA VAL A 52 -43.06 28.79 24.77
C VAL A 52 -42.41 29.19 23.44
N LYS A 53 -42.45 30.48 23.08
CA LYS A 53 -41.79 30.98 21.86
C LYS A 53 -40.28 30.73 21.87
N LEU A 54 -39.62 30.86 23.02
CA LEU A 54 -38.19 30.55 23.16
C LEU A 54 -37.91 29.05 22.95
N LEU A 55 -38.75 28.16 23.49
CA LEU A 55 -38.63 26.73 23.25
C LEU A 55 -38.83 26.40 21.77
N GLU A 56 -39.89 26.91 21.16
CA GLU A 56 -40.18 26.69 19.73
C GLU A 56 -39.02 27.16 18.86
N SER A 57 -38.52 28.38 19.07
CA SER A 57 -37.39 28.90 18.29
C SER A 57 -36.10 28.11 18.52
N ALA A 58 -35.81 27.70 19.76
CA ALA A 58 -34.61 26.93 20.08
C ALA A 58 -34.66 25.49 19.53
N MET A 59 -35.85 24.89 19.45
CA MET A 59 -36.06 23.58 18.81
C MET A 59 -35.97 23.70 17.29
N ASP A 60 -36.57 24.73 16.69
CA ASP A 60 -36.52 24.95 15.23
C ASP A 60 -35.09 25.24 14.73
N GLU A 61 -34.25 25.89 15.55
CA GLU A 61 -32.87 26.23 15.22
C GLU A 61 -31.84 25.18 15.69
N ASP A 62 -32.27 24.10 16.35
CA ASP A 62 -31.41 23.08 16.95
C ASP A 62 -30.31 23.67 17.88
N GLU A 63 -30.59 24.80 18.55
CA GLU A 63 -29.60 25.52 19.36
C GLU A 63 -29.58 24.99 20.80
N LEU A 64 -28.68 24.03 21.06
CA LEU A 64 -28.54 23.37 22.36
C LEU A 64 -28.52 24.32 23.57
N GLN A 65 -27.77 25.43 23.49
CA GLN A 65 -27.65 26.37 24.62
C GLN A 65 -28.93 27.18 24.86
N ALA A 66 -29.61 27.60 23.78
CA ALA A 66 -30.90 28.28 23.89
C ALA A 66 -31.98 27.33 24.43
N LEU A 67 -31.97 26.06 24.00
CA LEU A 67 -32.92 25.06 24.45
C LEU A 67 -32.74 24.74 25.95
N ILE A 68 -31.49 24.58 26.40
CA ILE A 68 -31.17 24.42 27.83
C ILE A 68 -31.67 25.65 28.63
N ALA A 69 -31.43 26.87 28.14
CA ALA A 69 -31.86 28.08 28.83
C ALA A 69 -33.39 28.23 28.88
N ALA A 70 -34.09 27.84 27.83
CA ALA A 70 -35.55 27.88 27.77
C ALA A 70 -36.20 26.83 28.69
N VAL A 71 -35.63 25.62 28.76
CA VAL A 71 -36.05 24.57 29.71
C VAL A 71 -35.81 25.01 31.17
N ASP A 72 -34.66 25.61 31.46
CA ASP A 72 -34.34 26.15 32.78
C ASP A 72 -35.30 27.31 33.18
N ALA A 73 -35.71 28.14 32.21
CA ALA A 73 -36.71 29.18 32.44
C ALA A 73 -38.08 28.60 32.84
N CYS A 74 -38.54 27.52 32.20
CA CYS A 74 -39.75 26.78 32.60
C CYS A 74 -39.68 26.28 34.06
N GLU A 75 -38.53 25.70 34.44
CA GLU A 75 -38.31 25.10 35.76
C GLU A 75 -38.19 26.14 36.89
N LYS A 76 -37.70 27.35 36.57
CA LYS A 76 -37.53 28.45 37.54
C LYS A 76 -38.80 29.25 37.81
N MET A 77 -39.89 29.05 37.07
CA MET A 77 -41.18 29.68 37.37
C MET A 77 -41.76 29.14 38.69
N ASP A 78 -42.58 29.95 39.38
CA ASP A 78 -43.24 29.55 40.64
C ASP A 78 -44.78 29.70 40.56
N PRO A 79 -45.55 28.59 40.59
CA PRO A 79 -45.11 27.20 40.38
C PRO A 79 -44.49 26.94 38.99
N PRO A 80 -43.67 25.89 38.84
CA PRO A 80 -43.01 25.53 37.58
C PRO A 80 -43.98 25.43 36.42
N PHE A 81 -43.54 25.91 35.25
CA PHE A 81 -44.33 25.89 34.03
C PHE A 81 -44.01 24.61 33.24
N THR A 82 -45.05 23.83 32.92
CA THR A 82 -44.93 22.54 32.22
C THR A 82 -45.68 22.58 30.89
N PRO A 83 -45.15 23.29 29.87
CA PRO A 83 -45.75 23.27 28.54
C PRO A 83 -45.67 21.87 27.93
N ALA A 84 -46.57 21.55 27.00
CA ALA A 84 -46.57 20.25 26.32
C ALA A 84 -45.23 19.94 25.61
N LEU A 85 -44.55 20.97 25.12
CA LEU A 85 -43.24 20.89 24.44
C LEU A 85 -42.06 20.59 25.40
N LEU A 86 -42.23 20.69 26.72
CA LEU A 86 -41.11 20.55 27.66
C LEU A 86 -40.46 19.16 27.63
N ALA A 87 -41.26 18.11 27.42
CA ALA A 87 -40.75 16.74 27.36
C ALA A 87 -39.93 16.51 26.08
N GLU A 88 -40.45 16.98 24.94
CA GLU A 88 -39.78 16.92 23.63
C GLU A 88 -38.49 17.73 23.62
N ALA A 89 -38.52 18.96 24.15
CA ALA A 89 -37.34 19.81 24.30
C ALA A 89 -36.22 19.13 25.13
N LYS A 90 -36.57 18.39 26.19
CA LYS A 90 -35.58 17.67 27.00
C LYS A 90 -34.98 16.48 26.27
N GLU A 91 -35.77 15.76 25.48
CA GLU A 91 -35.28 14.68 24.62
C GLU A 91 -34.33 15.23 23.55
N GLU A 92 -34.69 16.34 22.90
CA GLU A 92 -33.86 16.99 21.90
C GLU A 92 -32.53 17.51 22.49
N ILE A 93 -32.53 18.03 23.72
CA ILE A 93 -31.27 18.40 24.42
C ILE A 93 -30.31 17.20 24.53
N GLU A 94 -30.81 16.01 24.90
CA GLU A 94 -29.96 14.83 25.03
C GLU A 94 -29.48 14.31 23.67
N ASN A 95 -30.33 14.40 22.64
CA ASN A 95 -29.96 14.12 21.25
C ASN A 95 -28.83 15.05 20.77
N LEU A 96 -29.02 16.37 20.89
CA LEU A 96 -28.02 17.37 20.49
C LEU A 96 -26.69 17.23 21.26
N LYS A 97 -26.73 16.89 22.55
CA LYS A 97 -25.51 16.57 23.32
C LYS A 97 -24.80 15.33 22.79
N ALA A 98 -25.55 14.27 22.45
CA ALA A 98 -24.99 13.07 21.86
C ALA A 98 -24.32 13.37 20.50
N ILE A 99 -24.97 14.18 19.66
CA ILE A 99 -24.42 14.64 18.39
C ILE A 99 -23.15 15.46 18.60
N GLN A 100 -23.14 16.41 19.53
CA GLN A 100 -21.95 17.23 19.83
C GLN A 100 -20.77 16.34 20.27
N LYS A 101 -21.02 15.43 21.21
CA LYS A 101 -20.00 14.51 21.70
C LYS A 101 -19.47 13.60 20.59
N LEU A 102 -20.36 13.08 19.73
CA LEU A 102 -19.97 12.28 18.58
C LEU A 102 -19.03 13.04 17.64
N LYS A 103 -19.31 14.33 17.36
CA LYS A 103 -18.43 15.17 16.54
C LYS A 103 -17.05 15.37 17.19
N GLU A 104 -17.00 15.57 18.50
CA GLU A 104 -15.74 15.68 19.25
C GLU A 104 -14.93 14.36 19.19
N ASP A 105 -15.59 13.22 19.41
CA ASP A 105 -14.98 11.89 19.34
C ASP A 105 -14.48 11.56 17.93
N LEU A 106 -15.24 11.93 16.87
CA LEU A 106 -14.83 11.77 15.48
C LEU A 106 -13.57 12.58 15.16
N ARG A 107 -13.50 13.85 15.59
CA ARG A 107 -12.29 14.67 15.43
C ARG A 107 -11.09 14.03 16.11
N ALA A 108 -11.27 13.49 17.33
CA ALA A 108 -10.21 12.78 18.03
C ALA A 108 -9.75 11.52 17.27
N ALA A 109 -10.68 10.72 16.77
CA ALA A 109 -10.39 9.50 16.00
C ALA A 109 -9.70 9.82 14.66
N ILE A 110 -10.11 10.89 13.96
CA ILE A 110 -9.48 11.37 12.73
C ILE A 110 -8.01 11.75 12.99
N ASN A 111 -7.77 12.54 14.05
CA ASN A 111 -6.42 12.97 14.41
C ASN A 111 -5.52 11.80 14.82
N ALA A 112 -6.08 10.79 15.51
CA ALA A 112 -5.38 9.58 15.89
C ALA A 112 -5.20 8.58 14.73
N ARG A 113 -5.91 8.75 13.61
CA ARG A 113 -6.04 7.77 12.52
C ARG A 113 -6.42 6.37 13.03
N ASP A 114 -7.28 6.30 14.04
CA ASP A 114 -7.74 5.04 14.66
C ASP A 114 -8.90 4.44 13.86
N ARG A 115 -8.60 3.51 12.95
CA ARG A 115 -9.59 2.91 12.05
C ARG A 115 -10.72 2.16 12.80
N PRO A 116 -10.44 1.25 13.76
CA PRO A 116 -11.50 0.62 14.55
C PRO A 116 -12.47 1.61 15.18
N LEU A 117 -11.96 2.69 15.78
CA LEU A 117 -12.79 3.72 16.40
C LEU A 117 -13.58 4.52 15.36
N LEU A 118 -12.99 4.85 14.21
CA LEU A 118 -13.69 5.51 13.10
C LEU A 118 -14.88 4.68 12.61
N VAL A 119 -14.73 3.36 12.46
CA VAL A 119 -15.82 2.47 12.04
C VAL A 119 -16.96 2.47 13.06
N GLU A 120 -16.65 2.39 14.35
CA GLU A 120 -17.66 2.45 15.42
C GLU A 120 -18.42 3.78 15.42
N LEU A 121 -17.70 4.90 15.35
CA LEU A 121 -18.30 6.23 15.40
C LEU A 121 -19.11 6.56 14.13
N LEU A 122 -18.67 6.11 12.95
CA LEU A 122 -19.42 6.26 11.71
C LEU A 122 -20.75 5.49 11.74
N SER A 123 -20.77 4.29 12.32
CA SER A 123 -22.02 3.54 12.53
C SER A 123 -22.97 4.29 13.46
N LYS A 124 -22.47 4.85 14.57
CA LYS A 124 -23.28 5.67 15.48
C LYS A 124 -23.81 6.94 14.81
N ALA A 125 -23.02 7.54 13.92
CA ALA A 125 -23.45 8.70 13.14
C ALA A 125 -24.59 8.35 12.19
N GLU A 126 -24.54 7.19 11.54
CA GLU A 126 -25.62 6.67 10.70
C GLU A 126 -26.89 6.41 11.52
N ASP A 127 -26.76 5.78 12.69
CA ASP A 127 -27.88 5.52 13.60
C ASP A 127 -28.56 6.81 14.10
N LEU A 128 -27.78 7.87 14.34
CA LEU A 128 -28.27 9.20 14.72
C LEU A 128 -28.68 10.08 13.52
N GLY A 129 -28.49 9.61 12.28
CA GLY A 129 -28.79 10.39 11.07
C GLY A 129 -27.93 11.64 10.88
N VAL A 130 -26.70 11.67 11.43
CA VAL A 130 -25.82 12.85 11.41
C VAL A 130 -24.96 12.89 10.14
N ASP A 131 -25.29 13.82 9.24
CA ASP A 131 -24.44 14.18 8.10
C ASP A 131 -23.73 15.51 8.37
N SER A 132 -22.46 15.43 8.78
CA SER A 132 -21.63 16.58 9.17
C SER A 132 -20.28 16.54 8.43
N GLU A 133 -19.53 17.62 8.51
CA GLU A 133 -18.19 17.67 7.91
C GLU A 133 -17.27 16.60 8.55
N GLU A 134 -17.35 16.42 9.87
CA GLU A 134 -16.58 15.42 10.60
C GLU A 134 -16.90 13.99 10.14
N THR A 135 -18.17 13.66 9.92
CA THR A 135 -18.55 12.31 9.48
C THR A 135 -18.06 12.02 8.06
N ARG A 136 -18.14 13.01 7.15
CA ARG A 136 -17.59 12.88 5.79
C ARG A 136 -16.06 12.76 5.79
N GLN A 137 -15.36 13.55 6.59
CA GLN A 137 -13.90 13.47 6.74
C GLN A 137 -13.47 12.12 7.32
N ALA A 138 -14.16 11.64 8.37
CA ALA A 138 -13.93 10.33 8.98
C ALA A 138 -14.15 9.18 7.99
N ALA A 139 -15.23 9.23 7.20
CA ALA A 139 -15.51 8.21 6.18
C ALA A 139 -14.42 8.15 5.11
N ALA A 140 -14.00 9.31 4.58
CA ALA A 140 -12.92 9.39 3.60
C ALA A 140 -11.59 8.87 4.16
N LEU A 141 -11.26 9.21 5.42
CA LEU A 141 -10.06 8.71 6.08
C LEU A 141 -10.12 7.19 6.32
N ASN A 142 -11.26 6.67 6.78
CA ASN A 142 -11.46 5.23 6.99
C ASN A 142 -11.25 4.44 5.70
N GLN A 143 -11.84 4.90 4.58
CA GLN A 143 -11.62 4.30 3.27
C GLN A 143 -10.15 4.33 2.88
N ARG A 144 -9.48 5.48 3.05
CA ARG A 144 -8.05 5.60 2.76
C ARG A 144 -7.20 4.61 3.57
N ILE A 145 -7.41 4.52 4.89
CA ILE A 145 -6.65 3.58 5.73
C ILE A 145 -6.90 2.13 5.28
N GLN A 146 -8.14 1.78 4.94
CA GLN A 146 -8.47 0.45 4.43
C GLN A 146 -7.75 0.13 3.10
N GLU A 147 -7.66 1.10 2.18
CA GLU A 147 -6.89 0.94 0.94
C GLU A 147 -5.38 0.79 1.21
N GLU A 148 -4.82 1.57 2.14
CA GLU A 148 -3.43 1.47 2.58
C GLU A 148 -3.13 0.07 3.17
N GLU A 149 -3.98 -0.44 4.07
CA GLU A 149 -3.86 -1.77 4.68
C GLU A 149 -3.93 -2.89 3.64
N HIS A 150 -4.87 -2.81 2.69
CA HIS A 150 -5.00 -3.80 1.62
C HIS A 150 -3.80 -3.79 0.67
N ALA A 151 -3.26 -2.62 0.33
CA ALA A 151 -2.06 -2.50 -0.50
C ALA A 151 -0.84 -3.13 0.19
N ILE A 152 -0.66 -2.89 1.49
CA ILE A 152 0.41 -3.51 2.29
C ILE A 152 0.26 -5.04 2.33
N ALA A 153 -0.94 -5.54 2.61
CA ALA A 153 -1.19 -6.97 2.67
C ALA A 153 -0.88 -7.68 1.34
N ASN A 154 -1.27 -7.06 0.22
CA ASN A 154 -0.98 -7.58 -1.11
C ASN A 154 0.51 -7.53 -1.45
N LEU A 155 1.22 -6.46 -1.05
CA LEU A 155 2.66 -6.38 -1.22
C LEU A 155 3.39 -7.49 -0.43
N LYS A 156 3.00 -7.72 0.83
CA LYS A 156 3.55 -8.83 1.64
C LYS A 156 3.38 -10.17 0.95
N LYS A 157 2.17 -10.44 0.44
CA LYS A 157 1.90 -11.66 -0.31
C LYS A 157 2.77 -11.77 -1.58
N ALA A 158 2.94 -10.69 -2.32
CA ALA A 158 3.80 -10.69 -3.52
C ALA A 158 5.29 -10.91 -3.18
N ILE A 159 5.75 -10.45 -2.01
CA ILE A 159 7.10 -10.72 -1.49
C ILE A 159 7.25 -12.21 -1.18
N GLU A 160 6.28 -12.80 -0.47
CA GLU A 160 6.25 -14.23 -0.13
C GLU A 160 6.23 -15.12 -1.37
N ASP A 161 5.37 -14.79 -2.34
CA ASP A 161 5.23 -15.54 -3.59
C ASP A 161 6.40 -15.32 -4.57
N ARG A 162 7.28 -14.34 -4.29
CA ARG A 162 8.38 -13.89 -5.17
C ARG A 162 7.93 -13.62 -6.62
N ASP A 163 6.68 -13.20 -6.82
CA ASP A 163 6.15 -12.88 -8.15
C ASP A 163 6.53 -11.46 -8.55
N LEU A 164 7.44 -11.34 -9.54
CA LEU A 164 7.92 -10.06 -10.04
C LEU A 164 6.79 -9.19 -10.63
N GLY A 165 5.77 -9.80 -11.25
CA GLY A 165 4.65 -9.08 -11.83
C GLY A 165 3.83 -8.36 -10.76
N SER A 166 3.36 -9.12 -9.77
CA SER A 166 2.64 -8.61 -8.62
C SER A 166 3.47 -7.63 -7.79
N LEU A 167 4.76 -7.91 -7.57
CA LEU A 167 5.66 -7.00 -6.86
C LEU A 167 5.71 -5.62 -7.51
N ASN A 168 5.86 -5.54 -8.83
CA ASN A 168 5.89 -4.26 -9.53
C ASN A 168 4.56 -3.52 -9.38
N ALA A 169 3.44 -4.20 -9.63
CA ALA A 169 2.12 -3.60 -9.56
C ALA A 169 1.81 -3.03 -8.16
N PHE A 170 2.13 -3.78 -7.10
CA PHE A 170 1.88 -3.31 -5.73
C PHE A 170 2.90 -2.25 -5.28
N LEU A 171 4.17 -2.30 -5.70
CA LEU A 171 5.13 -1.22 -5.42
C LEU A 171 4.74 0.11 -6.08
N ASP A 172 4.22 0.06 -7.31
CA ASP A 172 3.68 1.23 -7.99
C ASP A 172 2.46 1.77 -7.24
N LYS A 173 1.54 0.88 -6.82
CA LYS A 173 0.38 1.28 -6.00
C LYS A 173 0.78 1.91 -4.66
N MET A 174 1.79 1.38 -3.97
CA MET A 174 2.32 1.98 -2.74
C MET A 174 2.90 3.37 -2.99
N THR A 175 3.54 3.57 -4.15
CA THR A 175 4.06 4.89 -4.57
C THR A 175 2.93 5.88 -4.84
N GLU A 176 1.85 5.45 -5.52
CA GLU A 176 0.64 6.27 -5.74
C GLU A 176 -0.03 6.70 -4.44
N LEU A 177 -0.09 5.79 -3.45
CA LEU A 177 -0.64 6.08 -2.12
C LEU A 177 0.32 6.91 -1.24
N GLY A 178 1.56 7.12 -1.69
CA GLY A 178 2.59 7.85 -0.93
C GLY A 178 3.07 7.09 0.32
N LEU A 179 3.02 5.76 0.29
CA LEU A 179 3.41 4.90 1.41
C LEU A 179 4.90 4.55 1.34
N ASP A 180 5.62 4.79 2.43
CA ASP A 180 7.02 4.42 2.62
C ASP A 180 7.16 3.54 3.87
N THR A 181 6.76 2.27 3.74
CA THR A 181 6.79 1.29 4.83
C THR A 181 7.99 0.35 4.68
N PRO A 182 8.41 -0.38 5.74
CA PRO A 182 9.48 -1.37 5.64
C PRO A 182 9.25 -2.40 4.53
N GLU A 183 8.01 -2.80 4.30
CA GLU A 183 7.61 -3.73 3.23
C GLU A 183 7.92 -3.17 1.84
N VAL A 184 7.81 -1.85 1.63
CA VAL A 184 8.17 -1.22 0.35
C VAL A 184 9.68 -1.33 0.11
N THR A 185 10.48 -1.15 1.14
CA THR A 185 11.95 -1.28 1.06
C THR A 185 12.35 -2.73 0.77
N GLU A 186 11.76 -3.68 1.51
CA GLU A 186 11.96 -5.12 1.30
C GLU A 186 11.53 -5.55 -0.11
N GLY A 187 10.33 -5.15 -0.55
CA GLY A 187 9.81 -5.45 -1.88
C GLY A 187 10.71 -4.90 -3.01
N LYS A 188 11.24 -3.68 -2.87
CA LYS A 188 12.20 -3.10 -3.81
C LYS A 188 13.50 -3.90 -3.87
N ALA A 189 14.03 -4.33 -2.72
CA ALA A 189 15.24 -5.13 -2.64
C ALA A 189 15.05 -6.50 -3.31
N LEU A 190 13.94 -7.18 -3.00
CA LEU A 190 13.59 -8.47 -3.61
C LEU A 190 13.39 -8.34 -5.12
N ARG A 191 12.65 -7.32 -5.59
CA ARG A 191 12.48 -7.02 -7.02
C ARG A 191 13.83 -6.89 -7.72
N ASN A 192 14.73 -6.07 -7.17
CA ASN A 192 16.05 -5.86 -7.75
C ASN A 192 16.87 -7.16 -7.78
N ARG A 193 16.76 -7.99 -6.74
CA ARG A 193 17.40 -9.32 -6.70
C ARG A 193 16.86 -10.23 -7.80
N ILE A 194 15.53 -10.39 -7.94
CA ILE A 194 14.92 -11.25 -8.97
C ILE A 194 15.33 -10.79 -10.38
N VAL A 195 15.35 -9.48 -10.64
CA VAL A 195 15.82 -8.93 -11.94
C VAL A 195 17.30 -9.24 -12.18
N ALA A 196 18.14 -9.14 -11.16
CA ALA A 196 19.56 -9.50 -11.25
C ALA A 196 19.73 -11.00 -11.52
N GLU A 197 18.96 -11.85 -10.84
CA GLU A 197 18.96 -13.30 -11.04
C GLU A 197 18.60 -13.66 -12.48
N HIS A 198 17.52 -13.08 -13.02
CA HIS A 198 17.12 -13.30 -14.42
C HIS A 198 18.21 -12.86 -15.41
N LYS A 199 18.81 -11.68 -15.21
CA LYS A 199 19.91 -11.18 -16.05
C LYS A 199 21.14 -12.10 -15.99
N ALA A 200 21.49 -12.61 -14.81
CA ALA A 200 22.59 -13.55 -14.64
C ALA A 200 22.33 -14.86 -15.38
N LYS A 201 21.13 -15.45 -15.24
CA LYS A 201 20.71 -16.64 -15.99
C LYS A 201 20.80 -16.42 -17.49
N GLN A 202 20.30 -15.29 -17.99
CA GLN A 202 20.37 -14.94 -19.42
C GLN A 202 21.82 -14.78 -19.91
N ARG A 203 22.71 -14.17 -19.12
CA ARG A 203 24.13 -14.04 -19.47
C ARG A 203 24.82 -15.39 -19.58
N ILE A 204 24.56 -16.32 -18.67
CA ILE A 204 25.10 -17.69 -18.74
C ILE A 204 24.64 -18.36 -20.04
N GLN A 205 23.34 -18.29 -20.36
CA GLN A 205 22.78 -18.90 -21.58
C GLN A 205 23.41 -18.31 -22.85
N LEU A 206 23.54 -16.98 -22.94
CA LEU A 206 24.14 -16.32 -24.10
C LEU A 206 25.63 -16.65 -24.24
N ALA A 207 26.39 -16.64 -23.14
CA ALA A 207 27.82 -16.96 -23.16
C ALA A 207 28.07 -18.44 -23.52
N ALA A 208 27.23 -19.34 -23.00
CA ALA A 208 27.27 -20.76 -23.33
C ALA A 208 26.94 -21.00 -24.81
N ALA A 209 25.92 -20.34 -25.35
CA ALA A 209 25.54 -20.42 -26.76
C ALA A 209 26.64 -19.85 -27.69
N ALA A 210 27.28 -18.75 -27.27
CA ALA A 210 28.40 -18.14 -27.99
C ALA A 210 29.71 -18.92 -27.89
N GLN A 211 29.76 -19.97 -27.05
CA GLN A 211 30.98 -20.75 -26.76
C GLN A 211 32.18 -19.87 -26.34
N ASN A 212 31.90 -18.77 -25.63
CA ASN A 212 32.93 -17.82 -25.18
C ASN A 212 33.29 -18.08 -23.72
N LEU A 213 34.43 -18.73 -23.48
CA LEU A 213 34.89 -19.12 -22.15
C LEU A 213 34.98 -17.93 -21.17
N SER A 214 35.61 -16.83 -21.59
CA SER A 214 35.80 -15.66 -20.73
C SER A 214 34.49 -14.99 -20.29
N GLN A 215 33.52 -14.89 -21.20
CA GLN A 215 32.20 -14.34 -20.89
C GLN A 215 31.40 -15.30 -19.99
N LEU A 216 31.57 -16.61 -20.19
CA LEU A 216 30.89 -17.64 -19.40
C LEU A 216 31.42 -17.67 -17.96
N GLU A 217 32.74 -17.58 -17.78
CA GLU A 217 33.36 -17.48 -16.45
C GLU A 217 32.85 -16.27 -15.67
N SER A 218 32.86 -15.08 -16.29
CA SER A 218 32.33 -13.86 -15.65
C SER A 218 30.83 -13.94 -15.35
N ALA A 219 30.05 -14.59 -16.23
CA ALA A 219 28.62 -14.81 -16.01
C ALA A 219 28.34 -15.79 -14.86
N LEU A 220 29.11 -16.86 -14.74
CA LEU A 220 29.02 -17.83 -13.64
C LEU A 220 29.46 -17.19 -12.31
N GLU A 221 30.54 -16.41 -12.29
CA GLU A 221 30.95 -15.68 -11.09
C GLU A 221 29.86 -14.71 -10.60
N SER A 222 29.26 -13.94 -11.53
CA SER A 222 28.14 -13.04 -11.22
C SER A 222 26.92 -13.79 -10.66
N ALA A 223 26.63 -14.99 -11.19
CA ALA A 223 25.54 -15.83 -10.71
C ALA A 223 25.84 -16.48 -9.35
N ALA A 224 27.12 -16.78 -9.07
CA ALA A 224 27.56 -17.32 -7.79
C ALA A 224 27.39 -16.28 -6.66
N ILE A 225 27.64 -14.99 -6.92
CA ILE A 225 27.36 -13.90 -5.98
C ILE A 225 25.86 -13.81 -5.63
N LEU A 226 24.99 -14.21 -6.56
CA LEU A 226 23.53 -14.24 -6.36
C LEU A 226 23.01 -15.57 -5.81
N GLU A 227 23.91 -16.49 -5.44
CA GLU A 227 23.60 -17.80 -4.86
C GLU A 227 22.82 -18.73 -5.82
N LEU A 228 23.07 -18.62 -7.13
CA LEU A 228 22.38 -19.40 -8.16
C LEU A 228 23.05 -20.74 -8.51
N GLN A 229 23.99 -21.24 -7.70
CA GLN A 229 24.78 -22.44 -8.02
C GLN A 229 23.92 -23.71 -8.18
N GLU A 230 22.78 -23.76 -7.49
CA GLU A 230 21.89 -24.93 -7.54
C GLU A 230 20.96 -24.95 -8.76
N GLU A 231 20.82 -23.82 -9.45
CA GLU A 231 19.93 -23.67 -10.60
C GLU A 231 20.41 -24.49 -11.80
N PRO A 232 19.49 -25.10 -12.58
CA PRO A 232 19.85 -25.89 -13.75
C PRO A 232 20.71 -25.12 -14.76
N VAL A 233 20.39 -23.84 -14.99
CA VAL A 233 21.14 -22.97 -15.93
C VAL A 233 22.59 -22.80 -15.51
N TYR A 234 22.87 -22.68 -14.20
CA TYR A 234 24.23 -22.57 -13.68
C TYR A 234 25.00 -23.88 -13.93
N LYS A 235 24.39 -25.02 -13.56
CA LYS A 235 24.99 -26.35 -13.74
C LYS A 235 25.27 -26.68 -15.20
N ASP A 236 24.39 -26.29 -16.12
CA ASP A 236 24.63 -26.46 -17.55
C ASP A 236 25.73 -25.52 -18.07
N GLY A 237 25.80 -24.29 -17.55
CA GLY A 237 26.91 -23.37 -17.79
C GLY A 237 28.27 -23.96 -17.38
N GLU A 238 28.37 -24.57 -16.20
CA GLU A 238 29.60 -25.24 -15.72
C GLU A 238 30.02 -26.40 -16.63
N LYS A 239 29.08 -27.20 -17.14
CA LYS A 239 29.40 -28.27 -18.12
C LYS A 239 29.97 -27.69 -19.41
N VAL A 240 29.38 -26.59 -19.91
CA VAL A 240 29.89 -25.91 -21.11
C VAL A 240 31.27 -25.32 -20.84
N LYS A 241 31.49 -24.71 -19.67
CA LYS A 241 32.80 -24.21 -19.24
C LYS A 241 33.86 -25.31 -19.26
N ALA A 242 33.62 -26.44 -18.58
CA ALA A 242 34.56 -27.57 -18.55
C ALA A 242 34.90 -28.09 -19.97
N LYS A 243 33.91 -28.12 -20.86
CA LYS A 243 34.12 -28.47 -22.28
C LYS A 243 35.02 -27.46 -22.99
N LEU A 244 34.77 -26.15 -22.81
CA LEU A 244 35.56 -25.09 -23.43
C LEU A 244 37.00 -25.04 -22.88
N GLU A 245 37.19 -25.32 -21.59
CA GLU A 245 38.52 -25.45 -20.97
C GLU A 245 39.30 -26.64 -21.54
N ALA A 246 38.65 -27.81 -21.67
CA ALA A 246 39.25 -28.98 -22.30
C ALA A 246 39.64 -28.69 -23.76
N GLN A 247 38.78 -28.00 -24.51
CA GLN A 247 39.07 -27.55 -25.87
C GLN A 247 40.26 -26.60 -25.91
N LYS A 248 40.32 -25.59 -25.03
CA LYS A 248 41.46 -24.66 -24.93
C LYS A 248 42.76 -25.39 -24.63
N ALA A 249 42.75 -26.34 -23.68
CA ALA A 249 43.92 -27.15 -23.35
C ALA A 249 44.40 -27.99 -24.54
N CYS A 250 43.49 -28.60 -25.30
CA CYS A 250 43.83 -29.34 -26.53
C CYS A 250 44.45 -28.43 -27.61
N ILE A 251 43.96 -27.21 -27.76
CA ILE A 251 44.50 -26.24 -28.72
C ILE A 251 45.93 -25.84 -28.34
N GLU A 252 46.19 -25.55 -27.07
CA GLU A 252 47.54 -25.21 -26.60
C GLU A 252 48.50 -26.40 -26.70
N ALA A 253 48.03 -27.62 -26.41
CA ALA A 253 48.81 -28.85 -26.62
C ALA A 253 49.17 -29.04 -28.10
N LEU A 254 48.20 -28.88 -29.02
CA LEU A 254 48.42 -28.96 -30.46
C LEU A 254 49.49 -27.98 -30.94
N LYS A 255 49.45 -26.73 -30.47
CA LYS A 255 50.46 -25.72 -30.81
C LYS A 255 51.84 -26.16 -30.35
N ALA A 256 51.96 -26.57 -29.09
CA ALA A 256 53.23 -27.01 -28.50
C ALA A 256 53.83 -28.23 -29.23
N THR A 257 53.01 -29.24 -29.55
CA THR A 257 53.49 -30.44 -30.28
C THR A 257 53.86 -30.13 -31.72
N THR A 258 53.15 -29.19 -32.36
CA THR A 258 53.47 -28.71 -33.71
C THR A 258 54.83 -28.00 -33.72
N GLU A 259 55.11 -27.18 -32.72
CA GLU A 259 56.41 -26.49 -32.56
C GLU A 259 57.55 -27.47 -32.24
N ALA A 260 57.30 -28.50 -31.42
CA ALA A 260 58.29 -29.52 -31.07
C ALA A 260 58.64 -30.46 -32.25
N ARG A 261 57.79 -30.51 -33.29
CA ARG A 261 57.96 -31.34 -34.50
C ARG A 261 58.16 -32.84 -34.21
N VAL A 262 57.48 -33.38 -33.20
CA VAL A 262 57.46 -34.81 -32.89
C VAL A 262 56.20 -35.46 -33.46
N LEU A 263 56.36 -36.35 -34.44
CA LEU A 263 55.24 -36.92 -35.21
C LEU A 263 54.20 -37.62 -34.31
N ALA A 264 54.65 -38.50 -33.41
CA ALA A 264 53.75 -39.27 -32.53
C ALA A 264 52.92 -38.36 -31.60
N ASP A 265 53.52 -37.28 -31.10
CA ASP A 265 52.84 -36.33 -30.21
C ASP A 265 51.79 -35.51 -30.98
N ILE A 266 52.09 -35.12 -32.22
CA ILE A 266 51.14 -34.42 -33.09
C ILE A 266 49.93 -35.31 -33.38
N GLU A 267 50.14 -36.60 -33.66
CA GLU A 267 49.03 -37.54 -33.90
C GLU A 267 48.14 -37.71 -32.66
N ALA A 268 48.75 -37.87 -31.48
CA ALA A 268 48.02 -37.96 -30.23
C ALA A 268 47.21 -36.68 -29.93
N ALA A 269 47.81 -35.51 -30.16
CA ALA A 269 47.15 -34.22 -29.98
C ALA A 269 46.01 -33.98 -30.97
N LEU A 270 46.16 -34.39 -32.23
CA LEU A 270 45.10 -34.32 -33.24
C LEU A 270 43.90 -35.20 -32.88
N LYS A 271 44.16 -36.42 -32.38
CA LYS A 271 43.11 -37.32 -31.91
C LYS A 271 42.37 -36.73 -30.69
N ALA A 272 43.10 -36.20 -29.71
CA ALA A 272 42.49 -35.54 -28.55
C ALA A 272 41.63 -34.32 -28.94
N ALA A 273 42.07 -33.55 -29.94
CA ALA A 273 41.30 -32.43 -30.47
C ALA A 273 40.01 -32.88 -31.18
N GLU A 274 40.07 -33.99 -31.93
CA GLU A 274 38.89 -34.60 -32.55
C GLU A 274 37.90 -35.11 -31.49
N ASP A 275 38.39 -35.79 -30.44
CA ASP A 275 37.58 -36.25 -29.30
C ASP A 275 36.93 -35.07 -28.55
N ALA A 276 37.59 -33.91 -28.50
CA ALA A 276 37.04 -32.66 -27.96
C ALA A 276 36.03 -31.95 -28.91
N GLY A 277 35.79 -32.52 -30.09
CA GLY A 277 34.89 -31.98 -31.11
C GLY A 277 35.42 -30.72 -31.81
N LEU A 278 36.74 -30.53 -31.82
CA LEU A 278 37.38 -29.45 -32.55
C LEU A 278 37.52 -29.86 -34.03
N THR A 279 37.24 -28.91 -34.92
CA THR A 279 37.35 -29.12 -36.37
C THR A 279 38.26 -28.06 -36.97
N GLU A 280 38.84 -28.39 -38.12
CA GLU A 280 39.77 -27.51 -38.86
C GLU A 280 39.16 -26.15 -39.21
N GLY A 281 37.84 -26.10 -39.46
CA GLY A 281 37.11 -24.85 -39.73
C GLY A 281 36.93 -23.95 -38.50
N LYS A 282 37.08 -24.49 -37.29
CA LYS A 282 36.94 -23.72 -36.04
C LYS A 282 38.28 -23.28 -35.44
N VAL A 283 39.34 -24.06 -35.68
CA VAL A 283 40.65 -23.85 -35.06
C VAL A 283 41.75 -23.99 -36.10
N SER A 284 42.46 -22.89 -36.38
CA SER A 284 43.59 -22.86 -37.33
C SER A 284 44.76 -23.76 -36.90
N ALA A 285 44.96 -23.96 -35.59
CA ALA A 285 46.02 -24.84 -35.06
C ALA A 285 45.88 -26.30 -35.54
N ILE A 286 44.66 -26.79 -35.78
CA ILE A 286 44.44 -28.15 -36.32
C ILE A 286 45.00 -28.25 -37.74
N LYS A 287 44.79 -27.22 -38.57
CA LYS A 287 45.33 -27.18 -39.94
C LYS A 287 46.84 -27.19 -39.91
N GLN A 288 47.45 -26.35 -39.08
CA GLN A 288 48.91 -26.26 -38.92
C GLN A 288 49.51 -27.59 -38.44
N ALA A 289 48.88 -28.24 -37.46
CA ALA A 289 49.31 -29.54 -36.97
C ALA A 289 49.23 -30.63 -38.05
N LYS A 290 48.18 -30.65 -38.88
CA LYS A 290 48.07 -31.58 -40.01
C LYS A 290 49.11 -31.32 -41.10
N GLU A 291 49.39 -30.07 -41.42
CA GLU A 291 50.44 -29.69 -42.38
C GLU A 291 51.82 -30.11 -41.85
N ALA A 292 52.11 -29.83 -40.58
CA ALA A 292 53.35 -30.24 -39.93
C ALA A 292 53.49 -31.77 -39.88
N LYS A 293 52.40 -32.48 -39.59
CA LYS A 293 52.34 -33.94 -39.66
C LYS A 293 52.74 -34.45 -41.05
N ALA A 294 52.12 -33.93 -42.12
CA ALA A 294 52.41 -34.37 -43.48
C ALA A 294 53.87 -34.11 -43.88
N ILE A 295 54.44 -32.97 -43.46
CA ILE A 295 55.86 -32.67 -43.69
C ILE A 295 56.74 -33.67 -42.95
N LEU A 296 56.46 -33.95 -41.67
CA LEU A 296 57.23 -34.89 -40.86
C LEU A 296 57.14 -36.33 -41.39
N GLU A 297 55.97 -36.77 -41.85
CA GLU A 297 55.81 -38.07 -42.51
C GLU A 297 56.66 -38.17 -43.77
N ALA A 298 56.70 -37.11 -44.58
CA ALA A 298 57.55 -37.05 -45.77
C ALA A 298 59.04 -37.06 -45.41
N GLU A 299 59.45 -36.33 -44.36
CA GLU A 299 60.83 -36.34 -43.85
C GLU A 299 61.23 -37.73 -43.34
N VAL A 300 60.40 -38.38 -42.52
CA VAL A 300 60.64 -39.74 -42.02
C VAL A 300 60.72 -40.76 -43.16
N ALA A 301 59.81 -40.68 -44.14
CA ALA A 301 59.84 -41.56 -45.31
C ALA A 301 61.10 -41.33 -46.17
N ALA A 302 61.52 -40.08 -46.34
CA ALA A 302 62.74 -39.74 -47.07
C ALA A 302 63.99 -40.25 -46.35
N VAL A 303 64.06 -40.12 -45.01
CA VAL A 303 65.16 -40.67 -44.20
C VAL A 303 65.20 -42.20 -44.33
N ALA A 304 64.07 -42.88 -44.18
CA ALA A 304 64.00 -44.34 -44.35
C ALA A 304 64.40 -44.80 -45.77
N ALA A 305 64.04 -44.03 -46.79
CA ALA A 305 64.45 -44.29 -48.18
C ALA A 305 65.96 -44.08 -48.39
N LEU A 306 66.54 -43.04 -47.79
CA LEU A 306 67.99 -42.79 -47.80
C LEU A 306 68.75 -43.91 -47.08
N GLU A 307 68.30 -44.32 -45.90
CA GLU A 307 68.89 -45.44 -45.14
C GLU A 307 68.86 -46.74 -45.94
N SER A 308 67.73 -47.02 -46.61
CA SER A 308 67.59 -48.19 -47.49
C SER A 308 68.53 -48.12 -48.71
N ALA A 309 68.70 -46.93 -49.30
CA ALA A 309 69.60 -46.72 -50.43
C ALA A 309 71.08 -46.82 -50.03
N THR A 310 71.46 -46.36 -48.84
CA THR A 310 72.82 -46.54 -48.31
C THR A 310 73.12 -48.01 -48.04
N ALA A 311 72.18 -48.74 -47.43
CA ALA A 311 72.34 -50.17 -47.18
C ALA A 311 72.48 -51.00 -48.48
N ALA A 312 71.81 -50.58 -49.57
CA ALA A 312 71.93 -51.22 -50.87
C ALA A 312 73.27 -50.92 -51.57
N LYS A 313 73.83 -49.71 -51.42
CA LYS A 313 75.14 -49.34 -51.98
C LYS A 313 76.32 -49.98 -51.26
N ASP A 314 76.21 -50.29 -49.97
CA ASP A 314 77.23 -51.06 -49.25
C ASP A 314 77.25 -52.56 -49.67
N ALA A 315 76.28 -53.00 -50.47
CA ALA A 315 76.17 -54.37 -50.98
C ALA A 315 76.64 -54.53 -52.46
N GLU A 316 76.95 -53.44 -53.16
CA GLU A 316 77.59 -53.41 -54.50
C GLU A 316 79.11 -53.26 -54.41
#